data_AF-A0A954FJQ7-F1
#
_entry.id   AF-A0A954FJQ7-F1
#
_cell.length_a   1.000
_cell.length_b   1.000
_cell.length_c   1.000
_cell.angle_alpha   90.00
_cell.angle_beta   90.00
_cell.angle_gamma   90.00
#
_symmetry.space_group_name_H-M   'P 1'
#
loop_
_entity.id
_entity.type
_entity.pdbx_description
1 polymer ?
#
loop_
_entity_poly.entity_id
_entity_poly.type
_entity_poly.pdbx_seq_one_letter_code
_entity_poly.pdbx_strand_id
1 'polypeptide(L)'
;MPEDSGQNVELDNLKLLDWMGRQFRTDKRGVIPAGCTPILNLLDYSEDAWLDLVMNFRKRFRNEAGSVLSVGAFRSKRRERRARAASV
;
A
#
# COMPACT_ATOMS: atom_id res chain seq x y z
N MET A 1 -38.38 -0.78 -1.70
CA MET A 1 -37.11 -1.48 -1.46
C MET A 1 -36.17 -1.11 -2.60
N PRO A 2 -35.25 -0.15 -2.42
CA PRO A 2 -34.18 0.04 -3.37
C PRO A 2 -32.94 -0.76 -2.92
N GLU A 3 -32.51 -1.60 -3.83
CA GLU A 3 -31.22 -2.28 -3.89
C GLU A 3 -30.14 -1.21 -4.09
N ASP A 4 -29.36 -0.88 -3.07
CA ASP A 4 -28.14 -0.05 -3.20
C ASP A 4 -27.05 -0.49 -2.22
N SER A 5 -26.76 -1.79 -2.24
CA SER A 5 -25.79 -2.46 -1.36
C SER A 5 -24.43 -2.70 -2.04
N GLY A 6 -24.08 -1.90 -3.06
CA GLY A 6 -22.84 -2.10 -3.83
C GLY A 6 -21.82 -0.96 -3.80
N GLN A 7 -22.25 0.30 -3.63
CA GLN A 7 -21.38 1.46 -3.89
C GLN A 7 -20.89 2.21 -2.63
N ASN A 8 -21.26 1.78 -1.43
CA ASN A 8 -21.00 2.54 -0.19
C ASN A 8 -19.87 1.98 0.72
N VAL A 9 -19.16 0.92 0.31
CA VAL A 9 -18.09 0.31 1.13
C VAL A 9 -16.70 0.88 0.80
N GLU A 10 -16.46 1.35 -0.43
CA GLU A 10 -15.13 1.83 -0.85
C GLU A 10 -14.71 3.13 -0.15
N LEU A 11 -15.62 4.09 -0.06
CA LEU A 11 -15.38 5.37 0.64
C LEU A 11 -15.18 5.18 2.16
N ASP A 12 -15.76 4.14 2.74
CA ASP A 12 -15.78 3.95 4.20
C ASP A 12 -14.40 3.52 4.72
N ASN A 13 -13.68 2.70 3.96
CA ASN A 13 -12.35 2.22 4.35
C ASN A 13 -11.28 3.31 4.37
N LEU A 14 -11.35 4.26 3.42
CA LEU A 14 -10.41 5.38 3.35
C LEU A 14 -10.65 6.39 4.47
N LYS A 15 -11.93 6.67 4.75
CA LYS A 15 -12.34 7.50 5.91
C LYS A 15 -11.92 6.86 7.22
N LEU A 16 -12.06 5.53 7.35
CA LEU A 16 -11.63 4.79 8.52
C LEU A 16 -10.10 4.83 8.68
N LEU A 17 -9.33 4.69 7.59
CA LEU A 17 -7.87 4.83 7.61
C LEU A 17 -7.42 6.23 8.04
N ASP A 18 -8.02 7.28 7.47
CA ASP A 18 -7.72 8.67 7.84
C ASP A 18 -8.06 8.94 9.31
N TRP A 19 -9.24 8.46 9.76
CA TRP A 19 -9.64 8.55 11.16
C TRP A 19 -8.69 7.80 12.10
N MET A 20 -8.33 6.55 11.79
CA MET A 20 -7.37 5.78 12.59
C MET A 20 -6.02 6.48 12.65
N GLY A 21 -5.54 7.03 11.53
CA GLY A 21 -4.31 7.82 11.43
C GLY A 21 -4.30 9.02 12.38
N ARG A 22 -5.46 9.66 12.57
CA ARG A 22 -5.66 10.78 13.52
C ARG A 22 -5.81 10.33 14.97
N GLN A 23 -6.25 9.10 15.22
CA GLN A 23 -6.35 8.52 16.57
C GLN A 23 -5.01 8.00 17.11
N PHE A 24 -3.95 7.93 16.30
CA PHE A 24 -2.63 7.55 16.80
C PHE A 24 -2.14 8.57 17.83
N ARG A 25 -1.48 8.08 18.89
CA ARG A 25 -0.85 8.92 19.90
C ARG A 25 0.23 9.80 19.25
N THR A 26 0.23 11.08 19.59
CA THR A 26 1.13 12.12 19.06
C THR A 26 2.63 11.81 19.20
N ASP A 27 3.00 10.87 20.06
CA ASP A 27 4.38 10.41 20.29
C ASP A 27 4.84 9.30 19.32
N LYS A 28 3.97 8.81 18.42
CA LYS A 28 4.32 7.80 17.40
C LYS A 28 4.59 8.42 16.03
N ARG A 29 5.59 7.88 15.32
CA ARG A 29 5.76 8.16 13.88
C ARG A 29 4.54 7.63 13.14
N GLY A 30 3.88 8.49 12.36
CA GLY A 30 2.69 8.15 11.56
C GLY A 30 1.39 8.80 12.04
N VAL A 31 1.42 9.67 13.05
CA VAL A 31 0.26 10.49 13.44
C VAL A 31 -0.11 11.45 12.32
N ILE A 32 -1.41 11.52 12.01
CA ILE A 32 -1.98 12.54 11.12
C ILE A 32 -2.48 13.70 12.00
N PRO A 33 -1.86 14.89 11.94
CA PRO A 33 -2.34 16.06 12.69
C PRO A 33 -3.76 16.45 12.29
N ALA A 34 -4.57 16.92 13.24
CA ALA A 34 -5.97 17.28 13.01
C ALA A 34 -6.15 18.35 11.90
N GLY A 35 -5.18 19.24 11.70
CA GLY A 35 -5.20 20.26 10.65
C GLY A 35 -4.75 19.80 9.26
N CYS A 36 -4.28 18.55 9.11
CA CYS A 36 -3.89 18.03 7.80
C CYS A 36 -5.12 17.69 6.96
N THR A 37 -5.03 18.00 5.67
CA THR A 37 -5.97 17.52 4.64
C THR A 37 -6.07 15.99 4.66
N PRO A 38 -7.22 15.42 4.24
CA PRO A 38 -7.40 13.97 4.15
C PRO A 38 -6.23 13.30 3.43
N ILE A 39 -5.80 12.13 3.90
CA ILE A 39 -4.53 11.51 3.49
C ILE A 39 -4.38 11.31 1.98
N LEU A 40 -5.48 11.06 1.25
CA LEU A 40 -5.44 10.92 -0.20
C LEU A 40 -5.19 12.23 -0.93
N ASN A 41 -5.74 13.33 -0.43
CA ASN A 41 -5.45 14.67 -0.96
C ASN A 41 -4.00 15.08 -0.69
N LEU A 42 -3.42 14.61 0.42
CA LEU A 42 -2.02 14.84 0.73
C LEU A 42 -1.08 14.06 -0.21
N LEU A 43 -1.51 12.87 -0.63
CA LEU A 43 -0.75 11.98 -1.50
C LEU A 43 -0.97 12.26 -3.00
N ASP A 44 -1.95 13.11 -3.35
CA ASP A 44 -2.41 13.34 -4.73
C ASP A 44 -2.81 12.02 -5.44
N TYR A 45 -3.46 11.12 -4.68
CA TYR A 45 -3.91 9.83 -5.18
C TYR A 45 -5.43 9.82 -5.35
N SER A 46 -5.89 9.27 -6.47
CA SER A 46 -7.29 8.86 -6.60
C SER A 46 -7.56 7.62 -5.73
N GLU A 47 -8.80 7.48 -5.29
CA GLU A 47 -9.24 6.32 -4.48
C GLU A 47 -8.95 4.99 -5.20
N ASP A 48 -9.23 4.93 -6.50
CA ASP A 48 -8.97 3.77 -7.35
C ASP A 48 -7.48 3.40 -7.40
N ALA A 49 -6.60 4.39 -7.52
CA ALA A 49 -5.16 4.16 -7.59
C ALA A 49 -4.61 3.69 -6.23
N TRP A 50 -5.16 4.19 -5.13
CA TRP A 50 -4.82 3.72 -3.79
C TRP A 50 -5.31 2.30 -3.54
N LEU A 51 -6.55 1.97 -3.93
CA LEU A 51 -7.10 0.63 -3.82
C LEU A 51 -6.28 -0.38 -4.62
N ASP A 52 -5.94 -0.06 -5.88
CA ASP A 52 -5.08 -0.91 -6.69
C ASP A 52 -3.70 -1.10 -6.04
N LEU A 53 -3.13 -0.04 -5.45
CA LEU A 53 -1.86 -0.13 -4.72
C LEU A 53 -1.94 -1.06 -3.51
N VAL A 54 -2.99 -0.95 -2.68
CA VAL A 54 -3.16 -1.77 -1.47
C VAL A 54 -3.48 -3.22 -1.84
N MET A 55 -4.40 -3.45 -2.78
CA MET A 55 -4.78 -4.78 -3.25
C MET A 55 -3.61 -5.50 -3.93
N ASN A 56 -2.83 -4.78 -4.73
CA ASN A 56 -1.66 -5.32 -5.42
C ASN A 56 -0.35 -5.05 -4.69
N PHE A 57 -0.37 -4.65 -3.41
CA PHE A 57 0.84 -4.28 -2.66
C PHE A 57 1.90 -5.38 -2.71
N ARG A 58 1.50 -6.62 -2.38
CA ARG A 58 2.38 -7.80 -2.43
C ARG A 58 2.86 -8.16 -3.84
N LYS A 59 2.13 -7.78 -4.88
CA LYS A 59 2.51 -8.02 -6.28
C LYS A 59 3.49 -6.96 -6.76
N ARG A 60 3.24 -5.69 -6.43
CA ARG A 60 4.04 -4.51 -6.79
C ARG A 60 5.36 -4.45 -6.01
N PHE A 61 5.33 -4.68 -4.70
CA PHE A 61 6.51 -4.59 -3.82
C PHE A 61 7.20 -5.93 -3.54
N ARG A 62 6.84 -7.00 -4.27
CA ARG A 62 7.41 -8.35 -4.09
C ARG A 62 8.94 -8.40 -4.12
N ASN A 63 9.55 -7.46 -4.84
CA ASN A 63 10.98 -7.44 -5.12
C ASN A 63 11.77 -6.43 -4.27
N GLU A 64 11.07 -5.56 -3.54
CA GLU A 64 11.64 -4.31 -2.98
C GLU A 64 11.33 -4.13 -1.50
N ALA A 65 10.24 -4.70 -0.99
CA ALA A 65 9.88 -4.63 0.42
C ALA A 65 10.26 -5.92 1.17
N GLY A 66 11.02 -5.78 2.25
CA GLY A 66 11.43 -6.88 3.13
C GLY A 66 12.74 -6.58 3.86
N SER A 67 13.13 -7.47 4.79
CA SER A 67 14.46 -7.41 5.41
C SER A 67 15.56 -7.43 4.34
N VAL A 68 16.65 -6.71 4.56
CA VAL A 68 17.82 -6.67 3.66
C VAL A 68 18.28 -8.08 3.28
N LEU A 69 18.19 -9.04 4.22
CA LEU A 69 18.51 -10.44 3.98
C LEU A 69 17.56 -11.10 2.97
N SER A 70 16.26 -10.89 3.12
CA SER A 70 15.25 -11.43 2.20
C SER A 70 15.35 -10.82 0.79
N VAL A 71 15.62 -9.51 0.71
CA VAL A 71 15.81 -8.81 -0.57
C VAL A 71 17.09 -9.28 -1.26
N GLY A 72 18.19 -9.45 -0.51
CA GLY A 72 19.45 -9.99 -1.00
C GLY A 72 19.30 -11.41 -1.56
N ALA A 73 18.69 -12.32 -0.79
CA ALA A 73 18.47 -13.70 -1.21
C ALA A 73 17.60 -13.80 -2.48
N PHE A 74 16.56 -12.96 -2.58
CA PHE A 74 15.71 -12.90 -3.76
C PHE A 74 16.46 -12.40 -5.01
N ARG A 75 17.28 -11.35 -4.87
CA ARG A 75 18.10 -10.80 -5.95
C ARG A 75 19.12 -11.82 -6.47
N SER A 76 19.79 -12.56 -5.57
CA SER A 76 20.74 -13.61 -5.95
C SER A 76 20.08 -14.72 -6.76
N LYS A 77 18.93 -15.26 -6.30
CA LYS A 77 18.18 -16.29 -7.04
C LYS A 77 17.72 -15.82 -8.41
N ARG A 78 17.34 -14.54 -8.55
CA ARG A 78 16.93 -13.97 -9.85
C ARG A 78 18.13 -13.80 -10.79
N ARG A 79 19.31 -13.43 -10.27
CA ARG A 79 20.56 -13.33 -11.04
C ARG A 79 20.97 -14.70 -11.59
N GLU A 80 20.91 -15.74 -10.78
CA GLU A 80 21.20 -17.12 -11.19
C GLU A 80 20.26 -17.61 -12.29
N ARG A 81 18.95 -17.37 -12.13
CA ARG A 81 17.94 -17.75 -13.14
C ARG A 81 18.17 -17.04 -14.49
N ARG A 82 18.55 -15.75 -14.47
CA ARG A 82 18.87 -15.00 -15.69
C ARG A 82 20.17 -15.49 -16.35
N ALA A 83 21.20 -15.76 -15.55
CA ALA A 83 22.46 -16.30 -16.06
C ALA A 83 22.23 -17.66 -16.75
N ARG A 84 21.41 -18.53 -16.13
CA ARG A 84 21.05 -19.84 -16.70
C ARG A 84 20.22 -19.71 -17.99
N ALA A 85 19.28 -18.76 -18.04
CA ALA A 85 18.48 -18.51 -19.24
C ALA A 85 19.27 -17.87 -20.39
N ALA A 86 20.38 -17.17 -20.11
CA ALA A 86 21.29 -16.61 -21.11
C ALA A 86 22.38 -17.59 -21.56
N SER A 87 22.42 -18.79 -20.98
CA SER A 87 23.39 -19.85 -21.30
C SER A 87 22.76 -21.00 -22.10
N VAL A 88 21.52 -20.81 -22.58
CA VAL A 88 20.75 -21.73 -23.46
C VAL A 88 20.46 -20.98 -24.74
#